data_AF-A0A6L7G2G2-F1
#
_entry.id   AF-A0A6L7G2G2-F1
#
_cell.length_a   1.000
_cell.length_b   1.000
_cell.length_c   1.000
_cell.angle_alpha   90.00
_cell.angle_beta   90.00
_cell.angle_gamma   90.00
#
_symmetry.space_group_name_H-M   'P 1'
#
loop_
_entity.id
_entity.type
_entity.pdbx_description
1 polymer ?
#
loop_
_entity_poly.entity_id
_entity_poly.type
_entity_poly.pdbx_seq_one_letter_code
_entity_poly.pdbx_strand_id
1 'polypeptide(L)'
;MPALNFFAYLCWGAAVLLAIIAATAPSDAVPLLAVAFASVVSGVLFLAASKVVLLLTEIRDALAPGNALPRAPDQAETEPERPTRTLGEIQQDIERIKRNL
;
A
#
# COMPACT_ATOMS: atom_id res chain seq x y z
N MET A 1 12.69 -0.47 -6.68
CA MET A 1 13.08 -1.10 -5.39
C MET A 1 13.18 -2.64 -5.49
N PRO A 2 13.94 -3.21 -6.44
CA PRO A 2 14.01 -4.67 -6.61
C PRO A 2 14.84 -5.38 -5.53
N ALA A 3 15.84 -4.70 -4.96
CA ALA A 3 16.81 -5.33 -4.04
C ALA A 3 16.19 -5.76 -2.70
N LEU A 4 15.39 -4.91 -2.03
CA LEU A 4 14.79 -5.28 -0.74
C LEU A 4 13.77 -6.42 -0.86
N ASN A 5 12.95 -6.39 -1.92
CA ASN A 5 12.02 -7.48 -2.18
C ASN A 5 12.76 -8.78 -2.49
N PHE A 6 13.88 -8.72 -3.21
CA PHE A 6 14.74 -9.89 -3.44
C PHE A 6 15.25 -10.50 -2.12
N PHE A 7 15.73 -9.68 -1.18
CA PHE A 7 16.15 -10.17 0.14
C PHE A 7 15.01 -10.77 0.97
N ALA A 8 13.79 -10.22 0.85
CA ALA A 8 12.61 -10.79 1.51
C ALA A 8 12.28 -12.19 0.97
N TYR A 9 12.26 -12.37 -0.35
CA TYR A 9 12.06 -13.69 -0.96
C TYR A 9 13.19 -14.67 -0.65
N LEU A 10 14.43 -14.20 -0.56
CA LEU A 10 15.58 -15.02 -0.17
C LEU A 10 15.43 -15.53 1.28
N CYS A 11 14.97 -14.68 2.20
CA CYS A 11 14.67 -15.08 3.58
C CYS A 11 13.56 -16.13 3.65
N TRP A 12 12.48 -15.98 2.87
CA TRP A 12 11.42 -16.98 2.82
C TRP A 12 11.89 -18.30 2.20
N GLY A 13 12.67 -18.24 1.13
CA GLY A 13 13.27 -19.43 0.52
C GLY A 13 14.19 -20.16 1.51
N ALA A 14 15.03 -19.44 2.25
CA ALA A 14 15.89 -20.01 3.28
C ALA A 14 15.08 -20.63 4.43
N ALA A 15 13.99 -19.99 4.86
CA ALA A 15 13.11 -20.53 5.89
C ALA A 15 12.46 -21.86 5.47
N VAL A 16 11.96 -21.93 4.23
CA VAL A 16 11.37 -23.16 3.68
C VAL A 16 12.43 -24.26 3.58
N LEU A 17 13.63 -23.94 3.08
CA LEU A 17 14.72 -24.90 2.98
C LEU A 17 15.12 -25.46 4.35
N LEU A 18 15.26 -24.59 5.36
CA LEU A 18 15.57 -24.99 6.73
C LEU A 18 14.48 -25.86 7.35
N ALA A 19 13.21 -25.57 7.07
CA ALA A 19 12.10 -26.40 7.53
C ALA A 19 12.13 -27.80 6.89
N ILE A 20 12.47 -27.91 5.60
CA ILE A 20 12.64 -29.21 4.92
C ILE A 20 13.81 -29.98 5.55
N ILE A 21 14.95 -29.33 5.79
CA ILE A 21 16.11 -29.97 6.41
C ILE A 21 15.77 -30.46 7.82
N ALA A 22 15.09 -29.64 8.61
CA ALA A 22 14.64 -30.00 9.96
C ALA A 22 13.71 -31.23 9.96
N ALA A 23 12.88 -31.41 8.93
CA ALA A 23 12.02 -32.59 8.78
C ALA A 23 12.82 -33.87 8.48
N THR A 24 14.00 -33.76 7.87
CA THR A 24 14.86 -34.90 7.52
C THR A 24 15.92 -35.23 8.57
N ALA A 25 16.26 -34.29 9.44
CA ALA A 25 17.29 -34.42 10.47
C ALA A 25 16.71 -34.13 11.88
N PRO A 26 16.06 -35.13 12.51
CA PRO A 26 15.33 -34.92 13.76
C PRO A 26 16.20 -34.56 14.97
N SER A 27 17.49 -34.90 14.96
CA SER A 27 18.46 -34.54 16.02
C SER A 27 18.63 -33.04 16.18
N ASP A 28 18.57 -32.30 15.07
CA ASP A 28 18.85 -30.86 15.00
C ASP A 28 17.61 -30.06 14.59
N ALA A 29 16.44 -30.70 14.58
CA ALA A 29 15.20 -30.10 14.11
C ALA A 29 14.84 -28.84 14.92
N VAL A 30 14.95 -28.88 16.26
CA VAL A 30 14.57 -27.76 17.13
C VAL A 30 15.37 -26.47 16.83
N PRO A 31 16.72 -26.47 16.83
CA PRO A 31 17.47 -25.27 16.48
C PRO A 31 17.27 -24.82 15.02
N LEU A 32 17.14 -25.77 14.07
CA LEU A 32 16.88 -25.43 12.67
C LEU A 32 15.52 -24.74 12.48
N LEU A 33 14.48 -25.20 13.18
CA LEU A 33 13.14 -24.61 13.12
C LEU A 33 13.12 -23.21 13.75
N ALA A 34 13.89 -22.99 14.82
CA ALA A 34 14.06 -21.66 15.41
C ALA A 34 14.70 -20.67 14.42
N VAL A 35 15.75 -21.10 13.69
CA VAL A 35 16.39 -20.27 12.66
C VAL A 35 15.48 -20.05 11.45
N ALA A 36 14.70 -21.06 11.06
CA ALA A 36 13.69 -20.93 10.02
C ALA A 36 12.65 -19.86 10.39
N PHE A 37 12.14 -19.90 11.62
CA PHE A 37 11.19 -18.90 12.11
C PHE A 37 11.79 -17.50 12.15
N ALA A 38 13.02 -17.36 12.65
CA ALA A 38 13.75 -16.08 12.62
C ALA A 38 13.88 -15.53 11.19
N SER A 39 14.17 -16.39 10.21
CA SER A 39 14.24 -16.00 8.79
C SER A 39 12.89 -15.52 8.25
N VAL A 40 11.77 -16.15 8.64
CA VAL A 40 10.43 -15.66 8.27
C VAL A 40 10.21 -14.25 8.81
N VAL A 41 10.52 -14.02 10.09
CA VAL A 41 10.38 -12.70 10.73
C VAL A 41 11.25 -11.66 10.02
N SER A 42 12.50 -11.98 9.70
CA SER A 42 13.38 -11.10 8.92
C SER A 42 12.82 -10.79 7.53
N GLY A 43 12.24 -11.77 6.83
CA GLY A 43 11.58 -11.55 5.54
C GLY A 43 10.43 -10.55 5.61
N VAL A 44 9.59 -10.66 6.65
CA VAL A 44 8.51 -9.69 6.92
C VAL A 44 9.08 -8.29 7.20
N LEU A 45 10.16 -8.20 8.00
CA LEU A 45 10.83 -6.93 8.27
C LEU A 45 11.36 -6.26 6.99
N PHE A 46 11.99 -7.02 6.09
CA PHE A 46 12.48 -6.47 4.82
C PHE A 46 11.35 -5.95 3.93
N LEU A 47 10.22 -6.65 3.91
CA LEU A 47 9.05 -6.21 3.16
C LEU A 47 8.44 -4.93 3.76
N ALA A 48 8.35 -4.85 5.09
CA ALA A 48 7.92 -3.64 5.78
C ALA A 48 8.89 -2.46 5.53
N ALA A 49 10.19 -2.70 5.61
CA ALA A 49 11.21 -1.70 5.30
C ALA A 49 11.09 -1.19 3.86
N SER A 50 10.80 -2.07 2.90
CA SER A 50 10.56 -1.64 1.51
C SER A 50 9.36 -0.69 1.39
N LYS A 51 8.29 -0.90 2.17
CA LYS A 51 7.12 -0.02 2.19
C LYS A 51 7.44 1.34 2.81
N VAL A 52 8.23 1.36 3.89
CA VAL A 52 8.69 2.61 4.52
C VAL A 52 9.55 3.42 3.54
N VAL A 53 10.50 2.78 2.87
CA VAL A 53 11.36 3.44 1.88
C VAL A 53 10.53 3.98 0.71
N LEU A 54 9.52 3.24 0.25
CA LEU A 54 8.59 3.69 -0.78
C LEU A 54 7.82 4.93 -0.35
N LEU A 55 7.23 4.91 0.83
CA LEU A 55 6.47 6.05 1.37
C LEU A 55 7.35 7.30 1.53
N LEU A 56 8.58 7.14 2.05
CA LEU A 56 9.53 8.25 2.18
C LEU A 56 9.97 8.79 0.82
N THR A 57 10.11 7.92 -0.18
CA THR A 57 10.43 8.33 -1.55
C THR A 57 9.27 9.12 -2.16
N GLU A 58 8.03 8.67 -1.96
CA GLU A 58 6.83 9.39 -2.40
C GLU A 58 6.69 10.76 -1.74
N ILE A 59 6.91 10.85 -0.42
CA ILE A 59 6.89 12.13 0.30
C ILE A 59 7.98 13.07 -0.23
N ARG A 60 9.20 12.56 -0.42
CA ARG A 60 10.30 13.34 -1.00
C ARG A 60 9.95 13.85 -2.39
N ASP A 61 9.40 12.99 -3.24
CA ASP A 61 9.09 13.32 -4.63
C ASP A 61 7.88 14.28 -4.71
N ALA A 62 6.91 14.19 -3.80
CA ALA A 62 5.79 15.14 -3.70
C ALA A 62 6.23 16.54 -3.20
N LEU A 63 7.29 16.61 -2.39
CA LEU A 63 7.87 17.86 -1.91
C LEU A 63 8.90 18.45 -2.88
N ALA A 64 9.37 17.69 -3.87
CA ALA A 64 10.30 18.17 -4.87
C ALA A 64 9.58 19.12 -5.84
N PRO A 65 9.97 20.42 -5.90
CA PRO A 65 9.31 21.38 -6.77
C PRO A 65 9.70 21.07 -8.22
N GLY A 66 8.83 20.35 -8.94
CA GLY A 66 9.02 20.06 -10.37
C GLY A 66 8.44 18.73 -10.86
N ASN A 67 8.15 17.77 -9.97
CA ASN A 67 7.60 16.47 -10.38
C ASN A 67 6.11 16.37 -10.04
N ALA A 68 5.27 16.89 -10.94
CA ALA A 68 3.87 16.48 -10.97
C ALA A 68 3.83 14.95 -11.20
N LEU A 69 3.48 14.20 -10.16
CA LEU A 69 3.29 12.75 -10.20
C LEU A 69 2.43 12.35 -11.41
N PRO A 70 2.80 11.31 -12.18
CA PRO A 70 1.83 10.62 -13.02
C PRO A 70 0.76 10.05 -12.11
N ARG A 71 -0.43 10.63 -12.17
CA ARG A 71 -1.63 10.15 -11.48
C ARG A 71 -1.80 8.66 -11.78
N ALA A 72 -1.89 7.83 -10.74
CA ALA A 72 -2.19 6.41 -10.90
C ALA A 72 -3.45 6.24 -11.77
N PRO A 73 -3.48 5.33 -12.77
CA PRO A 73 -4.59 5.25 -13.73
C PRO A 73 -5.85 4.56 -13.19
N ASP A 74 -6.03 4.42 -11.87
CA ASP A 74 -7.18 3.73 -11.26
C ASP A 74 -8.14 4.66 -10.49
N GLN A 75 -8.11 5.96 -10.79
CA GLN A 75 -9.18 6.88 -10.36
C GLN A 75 -9.72 7.63 -11.58
N ALA A 76 -10.29 6.86 -12.51
CA ALA A 76 -11.27 7.41 -13.42
C ALA A 76 -12.48 7.88 -12.60
N GLU A 77 -12.64 9.19 -12.55
CA GLU A 77 -13.92 9.91 -12.53
C GLU A 77 -15.02 9.36 -11.60
N THR A 78 -15.04 9.84 -10.37
CA THR A 78 -16.30 10.35 -9.79
C THR A 78 -15.95 11.47 -8.82
N GLU A 79 -15.62 12.65 -9.35
CA GLU A 79 -15.95 13.86 -8.60
C GLU A 79 -17.48 13.82 -8.41
N PRO A 80 -18.02 13.90 -7.18
CA PRO A 80 -19.41 14.24 -7.04
C PRO A 80 -19.52 15.67 -7.59
N GLU A 81 -20.04 15.77 -8.81
CA GLU A 81 -20.49 17.01 -9.43
C GLU A 81 -21.26 17.77 -8.34
N ARG A 82 -20.61 18.74 -7.70
CA ARG A 82 -21.29 19.63 -6.76
C ARG A 82 -22.39 20.24 -7.62
N PRO A 83 -23.67 20.07 -7.29
CA PRO A 83 -24.72 20.68 -8.07
C PRO A 83 -24.55 22.19 -7.89
N THR A 84 -23.89 22.83 -8.83
CA THR A 84 -23.80 24.28 -8.97
C THR A 84 -25.14 24.74 -9.50
N ARG A 85 -26.20 24.53 -8.71
CA ARG A 85 -27.48 25.19 -8.94
C ARG A 85 -27.18 26.67 -8.96
N THR A 86 -27.43 27.29 -10.11
CA THR A 86 -27.19 28.70 -10.28
C THR A 86 -28.10 29.46 -9.32
N LEU A 87 -27.65 30.62 -8.80
CA LEU A 87 -28.45 31.42 -7.87
C LEU A 87 -29.84 31.76 -8.45
N GLY A 88 -29.96 31.81 -9.78
CA GLY A 88 -31.23 32.01 -10.50
C GLY A 88 -32.21 30.83 -10.37
N GLU A 89 -31.72 29.58 -10.37
CA GLU A 89 -32.58 28.40 -10.18
C GLU A 89 -33.16 28.35 -8.77
N ILE A 90 -32.36 28.74 -7.77
CA ILE A 90 -32.80 28.82 -6.37
C ILE A 90 -33.88 29.91 -6.22
N GLN A 91 -33.73 31.03 -6.92
CA GLN A 91 -34.68 32.14 -6.89
C GLN A 91 -36.02 31.76 -7.55
N GLN A 92 -35.99 31.03 -8.66
CA GLN A 92 -37.21 30.49 -9.28
C GLN A 92 -37.93 29.46 -8.41
N ASP A 93 -37.19 28.61 -7.69
CA ASP A 93 -37.78 27.60 -6.80
C ASP A 93 -38.49 28.26 -5.61
N ILE A 94 -37.90 29.30 -5.03
CA ILE A 94 -38.54 30.11 -3.97
C ILE A 94 -39.83 30.75 -4.49
N GLU A 95 -39.81 31.28 -5.71
CA GLU A 95 -40.98 31.95 -6.30
C GLU A 95 -42.11 30.96 -6.66
N ARG A 96 -41.78 29.70 -6.97
CA ARG A 96 -42.76 28.61 -7.11
C ARG A 96 -43.37 28.21 -5.77
N ILE A 97 -42.56 28.06 -4.73
CA ILE A 97 -43.02 27.71 -3.38
C ILE A 97 -43.95 28.80 -2.84
N LYS A 98 -43.59 30.07 -3.02
CA LYS A 98 -44.41 31.22 -2.60
C LYS A 98 -45.77 31.31 -3.31
N ARG A 99 -45.88 30.76 -4.52
CA ARG A 99 -47.12 30.75 -5.32
C ARG A 99 -48.09 29.64 -4.92
N ASN A 100 -47.58 28.60 -4.25
CA ASN A 100 -48.33 27.42 -3.83
C ASN A 100 -48.63 27.42 -2.32
N LEU A 101 -48.38 28.56 -1.65
CA LEU A 101 -48.73 28.83 -0.26
C LEU A 101 -49.81 29.92 -0.22
#